data_AF-A0A524D1S4-F1
#
_entry.id   AF-A0A524D1S4-F1
#
_cell.length_a   1.000
_cell.length_b   1.000
_cell.length_c   1.000
_cell.angle_alpha   90.00
_cell.angle_beta   90.00
_cell.angle_gamma   90.00
#
_symmetry.space_group_name_H-M   'P 1'
#
loop_
_entity.id
_entity.type
_entity.pdbx_description
1 polymer ?
#
loop_
_entity_poly.entity_id
_entity_poly.type
_entity_poly.pdbx_seq_one_letter_code
_entity_poly.pdbx_strand_id
1 'polypeptide(L)'
;ELVDANSVYYGPLYFLLKAITYIVAIPIFLLLTNFILEWQKREVILEEDINPAKSHLKLYRLTSSNFKYQLLYGILILFIVFIPLDFIIYLLLPGTIDYTIESLTNGNTLNNYLLEPDYLIFLLSVLVIQMSVGIYEESLARGFIAKRGSDFFQKNSAVIISSLYFGLGHFAYFFNPISANYPLWYPLVWFTQTFLVGIILALFILRKKWIFPLIFAHAFNNIISAHVLWNHPNPFIPFSFYLYIPLLIISIVLFIWQFSEIKSAVHIGLQEFRKYFKNNKKIEESTSDKYIRILIDIFIGLLIFVLGFFLIPI
;
A
#
# COMPACT_ATOMS: atom_id res chain seq x y z
N GLU A 1 20.19 14.82 17.02
CA GLU A 1 19.71 14.30 15.74
C GLU A 1 20.75 14.57 14.66
N LEU A 2 20.84 13.73 13.62
CA LEU A 2 21.82 13.90 12.52
C LEU A 2 21.49 15.09 11.61
N VAL A 3 20.21 15.51 11.59
CA VAL A 3 19.65 16.63 10.83
C VAL A 3 18.58 17.29 11.71
N ASP A 4 18.48 18.61 11.72
CA ASP A 4 17.42 19.37 12.41
C ASP A 4 16.04 18.95 11.89
N ALA A 5 15.09 18.66 12.79
CA ALA A 5 13.72 18.26 12.43
C ALA A 5 12.97 19.29 11.57
N ASN A 6 13.39 20.56 11.56
CA ASN A 6 12.84 21.61 10.71
C ASN A 6 13.53 21.73 9.34
N SER A 7 14.64 21.01 9.13
CA SER A 7 15.35 21.01 7.86
C SER A 7 14.54 20.31 6.77
N VAL A 8 14.56 20.84 5.55
CA VAL A 8 13.95 20.19 4.38
C VAL A 8 14.54 18.81 4.07
N TYR A 9 15.75 18.53 4.56
CA TYR A 9 16.41 17.23 4.41
C TYR A 9 15.97 16.19 5.44
N TYR A 10 15.25 16.59 6.50
CA TYR A 10 14.84 15.69 7.57
C TYR A 10 13.88 14.61 7.08
N GLY A 11 12.80 15.01 6.39
CA GLY A 11 11.82 14.09 5.81
C GLY A 11 12.45 13.04 4.88
N PRO A 12 13.19 13.46 3.82
CA PRO A 12 13.88 12.53 2.93
C PRO A 12 14.79 11.53 3.64
N LEU A 13 15.60 12.00 4.59
CA LEU A 13 16.51 11.13 5.35
C LEU A 13 15.73 10.15 6.24
N TYR A 14 14.71 10.63 6.95
CA TYR A 14 13.87 9.79 7.82
C TYR A 14 13.21 8.66 7.03
N PHE A 15 12.53 8.98 5.93
CA PHE A 15 11.85 7.99 5.11
C PHE A 15 12.82 7.00 4.46
N LEU A 16 13.99 7.46 4.00
CA LEU A 16 15.02 6.58 3.47
C LEU A 16 15.53 5.58 4.52
N LEU A 17 15.84 6.08 5.72
CA LEU A 17 16.28 5.22 6.84
C LEU A 17 15.17 4.25 7.27
N LYS A 18 13.90 4.68 7.26
CA LYS A 18 12.74 3.82 7.51
C LYS A 18 12.67 2.71 6.47
N ALA A 19 12.79 3.01 5.18
CA ALA A 19 12.80 2.00 4.11
C ALA A 19 13.93 0.98 4.27
N ILE A 20 15.16 1.43 4.53
CA ILE A 20 16.31 0.54 4.80
C ILE A 20 16.03 -0.34 6.02
N THR A 21 15.48 0.25 7.10
CA THR A 21 15.14 -0.47 8.32
C THR A 21 14.16 -1.60 8.05
N TYR A 22 13.09 -1.38 7.29
CA TYR A 22 12.11 -2.43 6.98
C TYR A 22 12.67 -3.54 6.08
N ILE A 23 13.49 -3.18 5.08
CA ILE A 23 14.18 -4.16 4.22
C ILE A 23 15.06 -5.10 5.04
N VAL A 24 15.69 -4.60 6.10
CA VAL A 24 16.61 -5.38 6.96
C VAL A 24 15.86 -6.10 8.09
N ALA A 25 14.97 -5.39 8.78
CA ALA A 25 14.28 -5.89 9.98
C ALA A 25 13.34 -7.05 9.67
N ILE A 26 12.60 -7.01 8.55
CA ILE A 26 11.64 -8.08 8.21
C ILE A 26 12.37 -9.43 7.99
N PRO A 27 13.40 -9.54 7.14
CA PRO A 27 14.17 -10.78 7.00
C PRO A 27 14.82 -11.26 8.30
N ILE A 28 15.38 -10.35 9.11
CA ILE A 28 15.97 -10.71 10.41
C ILE A 28 14.89 -11.28 11.34
N PHE A 29 13.75 -10.60 11.46
CA PHE A 29 12.62 -11.07 12.24
C PHE A 29 12.15 -12.46 11.78
N LEU A 30 12.01 -12.67 10.46
CA LEU A 30 11.63 -13.95 9.89
C LEU A 30 12.65 -15.05 10.17
N LEU A 31 13.94 -14.72 10.17
CA LEU A 31 15.01 -15.67 10.50
C LEU A 31 14.98 -16.06 11.98
N LEU A 32 14.85 -15.08 12.87
CA LEU A 32 14.77 -15.29 14.33
C LEU A 32 13.52 -16.07 14.72
N THR A 33 12.35 -15.70 14.18
CA THR A 33 11.10 -16.43 14.44
C THR A 33 11.14 -17.85 13.90
N ASN A 34 11.72 -18.07 12.71
CA ASN A 34 11.89 -19.44 12.20
C ASN A 34 12.79 -20.27 13.10
N PHE A 35 13.90 -19.71 13.61
CA PHE A 35 14.79 -20.39 14.55
C PHE A 35 14.09 -20.76 15.86
N ILE A 36 13.33 -19.83 16.45
CA ILE A 36 12.56 -20.07 17.69
C ILE A 36 11.49 -21.14 17.47
N LEU A 37 10.75 -21.06 16.36
CA LEU A 37 9.67 -22.00 16.06
C LEU A 37 10.22 -23.39 15.69
N GLU A 38 11.35 -23.49 14.97
CA GLU A 38 12.01 -24.78 14.71
C GLU A 38 12.40 -25.49 16.00
N TRP A 39 12.80 -24.76 17.04
CA TRP A 39 13.07 -25.34 18.35
C TRP A 39 11.82 -25.93 19.01
N GLN A 40 10.63 -25.44 18.65
CA GLN A 40 9.33 -25.94 19.10
C GLN A 40 8.70 -26.98 18.14
N LYS A 41 9.24 -27.16 16.92
CA LYS A 41 8.74 -28.08 15.88
C LYS A 41 9.07 -29.55 16.22
N ARG A 42 8.45 -30.10 17.26
CA ARG A 42 8.34 -31.56 17.36
C ARG A 42 7.16 -32.16 16.60
N GLU A 43 6.08 -31.43 16.26
CA GLU A 43 4.90 -32.11 15.67
C GLU A 43 4.05 -31.35 14.63
N VAL A 44 4.33 -30.07 14.31
CA VAL A 44 3.50 -29.33 13.34
C VAL A 44 4.17 -29.24 11.97
N ILE A 45 3.72 -30.08 11.06
CA ILE A 45 4.15 -30.17 9.66
C ILE A 45 3.72 -28.88 8.93
N LEU A 46 4.68 -28.01 8.60
CA LEU A 46 4.51 -26.96 7.60
C LEU A 46 5.32 -27.35 6.36
N GLU A 47 4.64 -27.62 5.26
CA GLU A 47 5.17 -28.05 3.94
C GLU A 47 5.98 -26.97 3.18
N GLU A 48 6.72 -26.07 3.85
CA GLU A 48 7.61 -25.13 3.15
C GLU A 48 9.09 -25.53 3.30
N ASP A 49 9.66 -26.09 2.22
CA ASP A 49 11.10 -26.42 2.08
C ASP A 49 12.02 -25.18 2.06
N ILE A 50 11.47 -23.96 2.12
CA ILE A 50 12.23 -22.71 1.95
C ILE A 50 12.12 -21.84 3.19
N ASN A 51 13.27 -21.46 3.76
CA ASN A 51 13.37 -20.50 4.85
C ASN A 51 12.51 -19.21 4.59
N PRO A 52 11.65 -18.79 5.53
CA PRO A 52 10.74 -17.64 5.35
C PRO A 52 11.44 -16.33 4.97
N ALA A 53 12.62 -16.04 5.53
CA ALA A 53 13.38 -14.84 5.21
C ALA A 53 13.87 -14.88 3.75
N LYS A 54 14.35 -16.03 3.28
CA LYS A 54 14.72 -16.23 1.87
C LYS A 54 13.51 -16.12 0.94
N SER A 55 12.34 -16.61 1.37
CA SER A 55 11.11 -16.43 0.61
C SER A 55 10.72 -14.95 0.48
N HIS A 56 10.87 -14.15 1.54
CA HIS A 56 10.58 -12.72 1.51
C HIS A 56 11.56 -11.95 0.61
N LEU A 57 12.88 -12.19 0.74
CA LEU A 57 13.90 -11.55 -0.09
C LEU A 57 13.74 -11.87 -1.59
N LYS A 58 13.24 -13.07 -1.94
CA LYS A 58 12.94 -13.44 -3.33
C LYS A 58 11.86 -12.55 -3.97
N LEU A 59 11.02 -11.86 -3.20
CA LEU A 59 9.99 -10.96 -3.74
C LEU A 59 10.61 -9.74 -4.46
N TYR A 60 11.81 -9.32 -4.06
CA TYR A 60 12.57 -8.21 -4.66
C TYR A 60 13.38 -8.62 -5.88
N ARG A 61 13.35 -9.90 -6.27
CA ARG A 61 14.21 -10.40 -7.33
C ARG A 61 13.84 -9.79 -8.69
N LEU A 62 14.72 -8.95 -9.21
CA LEU A 62 14.69 -8.43 -10.57
C LEU A 62 15.76 -9.13 -11.40
N THR A 63 15.37 -9.76 -12.51
CA THR A 63 16.28 -10.33 -13.51
C THR A 63 16.04 -9.65 -14.84
N SER A 64 17.05 -9.59 -15.71
CA SER A 64 16.88 -8.99 -17.05
C SER A 64 15.73 -9.64 -17.84
N SER A 65 15.48 -10.93 -17.63
CA SER A 65 14.38 -11.68 -18.25
C SER A 65 12.99 -11.30 -17.75
N ASN A 66 12.84 -10.86 -16.49
CA ASN A 66 11.54 -10.56 -15.90
C ASN A 66 11.28 -9.05 -15.69
N PHE A 67 12.33 -8.22 -15.74
CA PHE A 67 12.25 -6.79 -15.44
C PHE A 67 11.22 -6.07 -16.33
N LYS A 68 11.24 -6.34 -17.64
CA LYS A 68 10.27 -5.77 -18.59
C LYS A 68 8.82 -6.05 -18.19
N TYR A 69 8.54 -7.28 -17.73
CA TYR A 69 7.20 -7.66 -17.29
C TYR A 69 6.84 -7.02 -15.95
N GLN A 70 7.76 -6.97 -14.99
CA GLN A 70 7.52 -6.31 -13.71
C GLN A 70 7.26 -4.80 -13.89
N LEU A 71 8.04 -4.13 -14.74
CA LEU A 71 7.82 -2.74 -15.10
C LEU A 71 6.48 -2.54 -15.81
N LEU A 72 6.13 -3.39 -16.78
CA LEU A 72 4.83 -3.33 -17.45
C LEU A 72 3.69 -3.47 -16.44
N TYR A 73 3.74 -4.42 -15.51
CA TYR A 73 2.70 -4.55 -14.49
C TYR A 73 2.63 -3.33 -13.56
N GLY A 74 3.77 -2.72 -13.23
CA GLY A 74 3.79 -1.47 -12.45
C GLY A 74 3.09 -0.32 -13.21
N ILE A 75 3.41 -0.16 -14.49
CA ILE A 75 2.75 0.81 -15.39
C ILE A 75 1.25 0.53 -15.47
N LEU A 76 0.84 -0.72 -15.66
CA LEU A 76 -0.58 -1.06 -15.75
C LEU A 76 -1.33 -0.77 -14.45
N ILE A 77 -0.76 -1.11 -13.28
CA ILE A 77 -1.37 -0.80 -12.00
C ILE A 77 -1.49 0.73 -11.81
N LEU A 78 -0.42 1.47 -12.09
CA LEU A 78 -0.41 2.94 -12.00
C LEU A 78 -1.50 3.58 -12.88
N PHE A 79 -1.51 3.25 -14.18
CA PHE A 79 -2.38 3.92 -15.15
C PHE A 79 -3.82 3.41 -15.15
N ILE A 80 -4.09 2.15 -14.78
CA ILE A 80 -5.46 1.60 -14.84
C ILE A 80 -6.17 1.70 -13.50
N VAL A 81 -5.43 1.66 -12.39
CA VAL A 81 -6.01 1.67 -11.04
C VAL A 81 -5.82 3.03 -10.38
N PHE A 82 -4.57 3.43 -10.16
CA PHE A 82 -4.24 4.58 -9.31
C PHE A 82 -4.65 5.92 -9.94
N ILE A 83 -4.17 6.24 -11.14
CA ILE A 83 -4.41 7.54 -11.78
C ILE A 83 -5.90 7.83 -11.98
N PRO A 84 -6.72 6.91 -12.53
CA PRO A 84 -8.15 7.17 -12.68
C PRO A 84 -8.87 7.34 -11.35
N LEU A 85 -8.46 6.57 -10.33
CA LEU A 85 -9.07 6.63 -9.01
C LEU A 85 -8.80 7.97 -8.33
N ASP A 86 -7.55 8.43 -8.29
CA ASP A 86 -7.18 9.71 -7.70
C ASP A 86 -7.86 10.87 -8.43
N PHE A 87 -7.87 10.84 -9.77
CA PHE A 87 -8.56 11.86 -10.56
C PHE A 87 -10.06 11.94 -10.23
N ILE A 88 -10.75 10.79 -10.17
CA ILE A 88 -12.19 10.74 -9.86
C ILE A 88 -12.45 11.29 -8.45
N ILE A 89 -11.63 10.93 -7.46
CA ILE A 89 -11.79 11.43 -6.09
C ILE A 89 -11.58 12.94 -6.02
N TYR A 90 -10.49 13.46 -6.58
CA TYR A 90 -10.20 14.90 -6.57
C TYR A 90 -11.24 15.71 -7.35
N LEU A 91 -11.77 15.16 -8.45
CA LEU A 91 -12.80 15.82 -9.24
C LEU A 91 -14.16 15.84 -8.54
N LEU A 92 -14.60 14.70 -7.97
CA LEU A 92 -15.93 14.55 -7.40
C LEU A 92 -16.04 15.06 -5.96
N LEU A 93 -14.92 15.13 -5.24
CA LEU A 93 -14.85 15.53 -3.83
C LEU A 93 -13.78 16.63 -3.65
N PRO A 94 -14.03 17.87 -4.09
CA PRO A 94 -13.00 18.90 -4.24
C PRO A 94 -12.25 19.26 -2.94
N GLY A 95 -12.90 19.26 -1.78
CA GLY A 95 -12.23 19.53 -0.50
C GLY A 95 -11.34 18.39 0.02
N THR A 96 -11.24 17.26 -0.70
CA THR A 96 -10.29 16.18 -0.34
C THR A 96 -8.85 16.64 -0.46
N ILE A 97 -8.53 17.54 -1.39
CA ILE A 97 -7.17 18.09 -1.53
C ILE A 97 -6.81 18.89 -0.28
N ASP A 98 -7.68 19.81 0.13
CA ASP A 98 -7.51 20.67 1.32
C ASP A 98 -7.34 19.81 2.58
N TYR A 99 -8.22 18.83 2.76
CA TYR A 99 -8.12 17.88 3.85
C TYR A 99 -6.80 17.11 3.85
N THR A 100 -6.36 16.65 2.68
CA THR A 100 -5.14 15.83 2.55
C THR A 100 -3.90 16.66 2.86
N ILE A 101 -3.77 17.87 2.29
CA ILE A 101 -2.60 18.73 2.54
C ILE A 101 -2.52 19.12 4.02
N GLU A 102 -3.63 19.51 4.64
CA GLU A 102 -3.62 19.90 6.05
C GLU A 102 -3.42 18.70 6.97
N SER A 103 -4.01 17.53 6.67
CA SER A 103 -3.80 16.31 7.46
C SER A 103 -2.35 15.80 7.41
N LEU A 104 -1.66 16.01 6.28
CA LEU A 104 -0.28 15.59 6.09
C LEU A 104 0.73 16.57 6.68
N THR A 105 0.44 17.87 6.69
CA THR A 105 1.40 18.92 7.07
C THR A 105 1.18 19.50 8.46
N ASN A 106 -0.05 19.46 9.00
CA ASN A 106 -0.34 20.06 10.30
C ASN A 106 0.40 19.33 11.43
N GLY A 107 1.39 20.01 12.02
CA GLY A 107 2.20 19.49 13.11
C GLY A 107 3.17 18.37 12.72
N ASN A 108 3.38 18.13 11.41
CA ASN A 108 4.24 17.04 10.93
C ASN A 108 5.35 17.56 10.01
N THR A 109 6.55 17.72 10.59
CA THR A 109 7.70 18.24 9.85
C THR A 109 8.25 17.29 8.78
N LEU A 110 7.92 16.00 8.83
CA LEU A 110 8.37 15.01 7.84
C LEU A 110 7.80 15.31 6.44
N ASN A 111 6.67 16.00 6.38
CA ASN A 111 5.98 16.35 5.15
C ASN A 111 6.18 17.81 4.72
N ASN A 112 7.10 18.55 5.36
CA ASN A 112 7.38 19.95 5.02
C ASN A 112 7.79 20.15 3.56
N TYR A 113 8.29 19.10 2.88
CA TYR A 113 8.58 19.16 1.45
C TYR A 113 7.36 19.55 0.60
N LEU A 114 6.13 19.26 1.04
CA LEU A 114 4.90 19.66 0.36
C LEU A 114 4.67 21.18 0.39
N LEU A 115 5.32 21.89 1.32
CA LEU A 115 5.23 23.34 1.51
C LEU A 115 6.48 24.07 0.98
N GLU A 116 7.43 23.35 0.40
CA GLU A 116 8.72 23.90 -0.07
C GLU A 116 8.51 24.76 -1.33
N PRO A 117 8.81 26.07 -1.31
CA PRO A 117 8.61 26.93 -2.48
C PRO A 117 9.55 26.61 -3.65
N ASP A 118 10.75 26.08 -3.39
CA ASP A 118 11.67 25.70 -4.46
C ASP A 118 11.27 24.35 -5.08
N TYR A 119 10.87 24.39 -6.35
CA TYR A 119 10.42 23.20 -7.07
C TYR A 119 11.51 22.11 -7.17
N LEU A 120 12.79 22.47 -7.30
CA LEU A 120 13.86 21.49 -7.41
C LEU A 120 14.04 20.76 -6.07
N ILE A 121 13.98 21.48 -4.96
CA ILE A 121 14.05 20.89 -3.62
C ILE A 121 12.82 20.01 -3.35
N PHE A 122 11.62 20.48 -3.68
CA PHE A 122 10.39 19.68 -3.63
C PHE A 122 10.54 18.40 -4.45
N LEU A 123 10.96 18.51 -5.71
CA LEU A 123 11.07 17.38 -6.64
C LEU A 123 12.05 16.32 -6.14
N LEU A 124 13.23 16.73 -5.68
CA LEU A 124 14.20 15.78 -5.12
C LEU A 124 13.68 15.13 -3.84
N SER A 125 13.02 15.90 -2.98
CA SER A 125 12.46 15.41 -1.72
C SER A 125 11.33 14.41 -1.95
N VAL A 126 10.36 14.74 -2.81
CA VAL A 126 9.22 13.86 -3.12
C VAL A 126 9.67 12.55 -3.77
N LEU A 127 10.68 12.58 -4.65
CA LEU A 127 11.23 11.37 -5.25
C LEU A 127 11.84 10.43 -4.19
N VAL A 128 12.66 10.97 -3.27
CA VAL A 128 13.27 10.16 -2.21
C VAL A 128 12.22 9.64 -1.24
N ILE A 129 11.34 10.52 -0.76
CA ILE A 129 10.31 10.18 0.22
C ILE A 129 9.37 9.13 -0.35
N GLN A 130 8.77 9.36 -1.51
CA GLN A 130 7.70 8.50 -2.01
C GLN A 130 8.20 7.15 -2.53
N MET A 131 9.43 7.09 -3.06
CA MET A 131 10.09 5.80 -3.34
C MET A 131 10.33 5.02 -2.04
N SER A 132 10.75 5.71 -0.98
CA SER A 132 10.97 5.08 0.33
C SER A 132 9.66 4.61 0.97
N VAL A 133 8.59 5.40 0.87
CA VAL A 133 7.23 5.04 1.29
C VAL A 133 6.75 3.80 0.57
N GLY A 134 6.81 3.80 -0.77
CA GLY A 134 6.45 2.63 -1.57
C GLY A 134 7.24 1.39 -1.16
N ILE A 135 8.55 1.53 -0.88
CA ILE A 135 9.36 0.42 -0.37
C ILE A 135 8.82 -0.08 0.96
N TYR A 136 8.82 0.72 2.04
CA TYR A 136 8.52 0.16 3.36
C TYR A 136 7.07 -0.30 3.49
N GLU A 137 6.11 0.41 2.89
CA GLU A 137 4.69 0.06 2.98
C GLU A 137 4.37 -1.22 2.21
N GLU A 138 4.87 -1.36 0.98
CA GLU A 138 4.66 -2.60 0.23
C GLU A 138 5.41 -3.78 0.86
N SER A 139 6.62 -3.55 1.38
CA SER A 139 7.40 -4.56 2.09
C SER A 139 6.64 -5.13 3.28
N LEU A 140 6.03 -4.24 4.08
CA LEU A 140 5.29 -4.61 5.26
C LEU A 140 3.91 -5.18 4.90
N ALA A 141 3.08 -4.43 4.19
CA ALA A 141 1.69 -4.81 3.95
C ALA A 141 1.62 -6.02 3.00
N ARG A 142 2.31 -5.99 1.86
CA ARG A 142 2.18 -7.02 0.81
C ARG A 142 3.24 -8.10 0.98
N GLY A 143 4.48 -7.70 1.22
CA GLY A 143 5.61 -8.61 1.35
C GLY A 143 5.60 -9.42 2.64
N PHE A 144 5.18 -8.83 3.76
CA PHE A 144 5.13 -9.49 5.06
C PHE A 144 3.69 -9.91 5.40
N ILE A 145 2.76 -8.99 5.68
CA ILE A 145 1.42 -9.34 6.17
C ILE A 145 0.66 -10.21 5.17
N ALA A 146 0.57 -9.84 3.89
CA ALA A 146 -0.17 -10.64 2.90
C ALA A 146 0.55 -11.95 2.55
N LYS A 147 1.81 -11.93 2.09
CA LYS A 147 2.54 -13.18 1.77
C LYS A 147 2.63 -14.06 3.00
N ARG A 148 3.29 -13.60 4.07
CA ARG A 148 3.56 -14.45 5.23
C ARG A 148 2.26 -14.89 5.89
N GLY A 149 1.27 -14.00 5.97
CA GLY A 149 -0.07 -14.36 6.45
C GLY A 149 -0.70 -15.48 5.65
N SER A 150 -0.50 -15.55 4.32
CA SER A 150 -1.06 -16.63 3.49
C SER A 150 -0.45 -18.01 3.75
N ASP A 151 0.66 -18.09 4.50
CA ASP A 151 1.25 -19.37 4.92
C ASP A 151 0.54 -19.93 6.16
N PHE A 152 -0.19 -19.09 6.92
CA PHE A 152 -0.86 -19.46 8.18
C PHE A 152 -2.38 -19.35 8.11
N PHE A 153 -2.89 -18.43 7.31
CA PHE A 153 -4.32 -18.20 7.11
C PHE A 153 -4.74 -18.63 5.72
N GLN A 154 -6.06 -18.75 5.50
CA GLN A 154 -6.57 -18.88 4.14
C GLN A 154 -6.08 -17.68 3.31
N LYS A 155 -5.67 -17.94 2.06
CA LYS A 155 -5.16 -16.91 1.14
C LYS A 155 -5.99 -15.63 1.14
N ASN A 156 -7.32 -15.75 1.10
CA ASN A 156 -8.22 -14.59 1.09
C ASN A 156 -8.32 -13.88 2.44
N SER A 157 -8.19 -14.60 3.55
CA SER A 157 -8.06 -13.99 4.89
C SER A 157 -6.82 -13.11 4.96
N ALA A 158 -5.67 -13.59 4.49
CA ALA A 158 -4.44 -12.80 4.43
C ALA A 158 -4.58 -11.54 3.55
N VAL A 159 -5.33 -11.62 2.45
CA VAL A 159 -5.67 -10.45 1.61
C VAL A 159 -6.48 -9.44 2.40
N ILE A 160 -7.56 -9.85 3.09
CA ILE A 160 -8.43 -8.94 3.85
C ILE A 160 -7.69 -8.33 5.04
N ILE A 161 -6.93 -9.12 5.80
CA ILE A 161 -6.12 -8.65 6.93
C ILE A 161 -5.13 -7.57 6.47
N SER A 162 -4.35 -7.85 5.41
CA SER A 162 -3.38 -6.89 4.86
C SER A 162 -4.05 -5.62 4.33
N SER A 163 -5.18 -5.76 3.62
CA SER A 163 -5.89 -4.62 3.04
C SER A 163 -6.53 -3.76 4.12
N LEU A 164 -7.10 -4.38 5.16
CA LEU A 164 -7.69 -3.69 6.30
C LEU A 164 -6.61 -2.90 7.07
N TYR A 165 -5.46 -3.52 7.35
CA TYR A 165 -4.31 -2.84 7.93
C TYR A 165 -3.91 -1.60 7.12
N PHE A 166 -3.78 -1.74 5.80
CA PHE A 166 -3.37 -0.64 4.92
C PHE A 166 -4.43 0.48 4.84
N GLY A 167 -5.72 0.11 4.79
CA GLY A 167 -6.82 1.06 4.84
C GLY A 167 -6.87 1.82 6.17
N LEU A 168 -6.76 1.11 7.30
CA LEU A 168 -6.77 1.71 8.63
C LEU A 168 -5.59 2.67 8.84
N GLY A 169 -4.44 2.40 8.23
CA GLY A 169 -3.30 3.34 8.19
C GLY A 169 -3.67 4.72 7.68
N HIS A 170 -4.54 4.80 6.66
CA HIS A 170 -5.04 6.06 6.12
C HIS A 170 -6.25 6.59 6.90
N PHE A 171 -7.08 5.69 7.44
CA PHE A 171 -8.13 6.10 8.37
C PHE A 171 -7.56 6.77 9.63
N ALA A 172 -6.30 6.48 10.02
CA ALA A 172 -5.66 7.06 11.18
C ALA A 172 -5.61 8.60 11.14
N TYR A 173 -5.63 9.22 9.96
CA TYR A 173 -5.74 10.68 9.82
C TYR A 173 -7.04 11.24 10.41
N PHE A 174 -8.07 10.41 10.58
CA PHE A 174 -9.25 10.75 11.38
C PHE A 174 -8.91 11.27 12.78
N PHE A 175 -7.83 10.76 13.39
CA PHE A 175 -7.38 11.16 14.72
C PHE A 175 -6.48 12.41 14.72
N ASN A 176 -6.11 12.95 13.56
CA ASN A 176 -5.42 14.25 13.50
C ASN A 176 -6.39 15.34 13.99
N PRO A 177 -5.99 16.24 14.92
CA PRO A 177 -6.83 17.35 15.37
C PRO A 177 -7.49 18.16 14.25
N ILE A 178 -6.83 18.28 13.09
CA ILE A 178 -7.39 19.00 11.94
C ILE A 178 -8.66 18.35 11.38
N SER A 179 -8.81 17.02 11.52
CA SER A 179 -9.97 16.28 11.00
C SER A 179 -11.29 16.74 11.61
N ALA A 180 -11.28 17.37 12.78
CA ALA A 180 -12.47 17.97 13.38
C ALA A 180 -13.06 19.14 12.56
N ASN A 181 -12.25 19.76 11.69
CA ASN A 181 -12.65 20.87 10.83
C ASN A 181 -13.21 20.39 9.47
N TYR A 182 -13.12 19.09 9.18
CA TYR A 182 -13.55 18.50 7.93
C TYR A 182 -14.68 17.50 8.16
N PRO A 183 -15.58 17.29 7.18
CA PRO A 183 -16.59 16.27 7.33
C PRO A 183 -15.99 14.85 7.46
N LEU A 184 -16.74 13.94 8.09
CA LEU A 184 -16.24 12.61 8.47
C LEU A 184 -16.00 11.68 7.28
N TRP A 185 -16.63 11.96 6.13
CA TRP A 185 -16.52 11.14 4.93
C TRP A 185 -15.15 11.17 4.20
N TYR A 186 -14.21 12.08 4.48
CA TYR A 186 -12.93 12.22 3.79
C TYR A 186 -11.96 11.16 4.29
N PRO A 187 -11.75 11.00 5.62
CA PRO A 187 -10.98 9.86 6.10
C PRO A 187 -11.64 8.52 5.75
N LEU A 188 -12.99 8.45 5.67
CA LEU A 188 -13.69 7.22 5.24
C LEU A 188 -13.49 6.91 3.74
N VAL A 189 -13.49 7.93 2.88
CA VAL A 189 -13.17 7.78 1.45
C VAL A 189 -11.73 7.36 1.30
N TRP A 190 -10.79 7.98 2.03
CA TRP A 190 -9.38 7.62 1.98
C TRP A 190 -9.13 6.19 2.45
N PHE A 191 -9.76 5.77 3.54
CA PHE A 191 -9.81 4.37 4.00
C PHE A 191 -10.33 3.44 2.91
N THR A 192 -11.49 3.76 2.32
CA THR A 192 -12.16 2.88 1.36
C THR A 192 -11.32 2.73 0.09
N GLN A 193 -10.77 3.83 -0.40
CA GLN A 193 -9.88 3.87 -1.56
C GLN A 193 -8.66 2.97 -1.34
N THR A 194 -7.95 3.18 -0.23
CA THR A 194 -6.71 2.46 0.07
C THR A 194 -6.96 1.01 0.44
N PHE A 195 -8.09 0.68 1.09
CA PHE A 195 -8.54 -0.68 1.32
C PHE A 195 -8.78 -1.44 0.01
N LEU A 196 -9.50 -0.84 -0.94
CA LEU A 196 -9.78 -1.46 -2.25
C LEU A 196 -8.51 -1.66 -3.07
N VAL A 197 -7.63 -0.66 -3.11
CA VAL A 197 -6.30 -0.79 -3.71
C VAL A 197 -5.50 -1.88 -2.99
N GLY A 198 -5.56 -1.92 -1.66
CA GLY A 198 -5.03 -2.97 -0.79
C GLY A 198 -5.36 -4.37 -1.28
N ILE A 199 -6.64 -4.63 -1.57
CA ILE A 199 -7.11 -5.93 -2.06
C ILE A 199 -6.47 -6.27 -3.39
N ILE A 200 -6.43 -5.33 -4.33
CA ILE A 200 -5.83 -5.53 -5.67
C ILE A 200 -4.35 -5.88 -5.55
N LEU A 201 -3.59 -5.10 -4.77
CA LEU A 201 -2.14 -5.30 -4.62
C LEU A 201 -1.82 -6.58 -3.83
N ALA A 202 -2.61 -6.93 -2.82
CA ALA A 202 -2.47 -8.17 -2.06
C ALA A 202 -2.78 -9.42 -2.92
N LEU A 203 -3.80 -9.38 -3.77
CA LEU A 203 -4.06 -10.45 -4.74
C LEU A 203 -2.92 -10.58 -5.76
N PHE A 204 -2.36 -9.44 -6.21
CA PHE A 204 -1.24 -9.42 -7.12
C PHE A 204 0.01 -10.08 -6.50
N ILE A 205 0.42 -9.68 -5.29
CA ILE A 205 1.64 -10.23 -4.66
C ILE A 205 1.52 -11.74 -4.43
N LEU A 206 0.35 -12.22 -4.00
CA LEU A 206 0.13 -13.66 -3.76
C LEU A 206 0.14 -14.49 -5.05
N ARG A 207 -0.22 -13.87 -6.19
CA ARG A 207 -0.22 -14.55 -7.49
C ARG A 207 1.13 -14.48 -8.20
N LYS A 208 1.74 -13.30 -8.25
CA LYS A 208 2.96 -13.03 -9.04
C LYS A 208 4.24 -13.16 -8.23
N LYS A 209 4.17 -13.01 -6.90
CA LYS A 209 5.33 -13.03 -5.99
C LYS A 209 6.41 -12.02 -6.40
N TRP A 210 5.99 -10.87 -6.92
CA TRP A 210 6.83 -9.76 -7.35
C TRP A 210 6.39 -8.49 -6.64
N ILE A 211 7.28 -7.87 -5.86
CA ILE A 211 6.95 -6.67 -5.08
C ILE A 211 7.27 -5.38 -5.82
N PHE A 212 8.27 -5.39 -6.72
CA PHE A 212 8.67 -4.21 -7.47
C PHE A 212 7.54 -3.51 -8.25
N PRO A 213 6.62 -4.22 -8.95
CA PRO A 213 5.50 -3.56 -9.63
C PRO A 213 4.62 -2.75 -8.68
N LEU A 214 4.48 -3.23 -7.43
CA LEU A 214 3.67 -2.61 -6.40
C LEU A 214 4.35 -1.36 -5.86
N ILE A 215 5.64 -1.48 -5.52
CA ILE A 215 6.49 -0.36 -5.07
C ILE A 215 6.48 0.74 -6.12
N PHE A 216 6.71 0.38 -7.38
CA PHE A 216 6.74 1.32 -8.49
C PHE A 216 5.39 2.04 -8.64
N ALA A 217 4.29 1.31 -8.73
CA ALA A 217 2.97 1.91 -8.96
C ALA A 217 2.55 2.81 -7.80
N HIS A 218 2.78 2.37 -6.56
CA HIS A 218 2.45 3.13 -5.37
C HIS A 218 3.30 4.40 -5.26
N ALA A 219 4.64 4.28 -5.36
CA ALA A 219 5.52 5.44 -5.26
C ALA A 219 5.22 6.48 -6.33
N PHE A 220 5.06 6.07 -7.59
CA PHE A 220 4.75 7.00 -8.68
C PHE A 220 3.36 7.61 -8.55
N ASN A 221 2.36 6.88 -8.03
CA ASN A 221 1.07 7.50 -7.70
C ASN A 221 1.26 8.61 -6.67
N ASN A 222 1.94 8.32 -5.56
CA ASN A 222 2.13 9.32 -4.52
C ASN A 222 2.97 10.52 -4.99
N ILE A 223 3.93 10.31 -5.90
CA ILE A 223 4.66 11.42 -6.54
C ILE A 223 3.70 12.30 -7.33
N ILE A 224 2.84 11.72 -8.18
CA ILE A 224 1.84 12.45 -8.97
C ILE A 224 0.89 13.22 -8.04
N SER A 225 0.36 12.55 -7.02
CA SER A 225 -0.58 13.15 -6.07
C SER A 225 0.09 14.23 -5.22
N ALA A 226 1.35 14.06 -4.82
CA ALA A 226 2.12 15.10 -4.14
C ALA A 226 2.34 16.35 -5.01
N HIS A 227 2.44 16.24 -6.33
CA HIS A 227 2.47 17.42 -7.21
C HIS A 227 1.14 18.17 -7.21
N VAL A 228 0.01 17.47 -7.05
CA VAL A 228 -1.31 18.09 -6.88
C VAL A 228 -1.37 18.85 -5.57
N LEU A 229 -0.90 18.22 -4.48
CA LEU A 229 -0.89 18.81 -3.15
C LEU A 229 0.07 20.01 -3.06
N TRP A 230 1.26 19.91 -3.65
CA TRP A 230 2.24 21.01 -3.70
C TRP A 230 1.73 22.22 -4.50
N ASN A 231 0.89 21.99 -5.51
CA ASN A 231 0.28 23.06 -6.28
C ASN A 231 -0.89 23.76 -5.56
N HIS A 232 -1.38 23.24 -4.42
CA HIS A 232 -2.38 23.93 -3.59
C HIS A 232 -1.81 25.27 -3.07
N PRO A 233 -2.58 26.38 -3.05
CA PRO A 233 -4.04 26.49 -3.18
C PRO A 233 -4.56 26.73 -4.61
N ASN A 234 -3.75 26.52 -5.64
CA ASN A 234 -4.23 26.72 -7.01
C ASN A 234 -5.38 25.74 -7.32
N PRO A 235 -6.42 26.17 -8.07
CA PRO A 235 -7.55 25.33 -8.38
C PRO A 235 -7.15 24.03 -9.11
N PHE A 236 -7.73 22.91 -8.69
CA PHE A 236 -7.43 21.59 -9.25
C PHE A 236 -7.75 21.48 -10.74
N ILE A 237 -8.90 22.02 -11.19
CA ILE A 237 -9.38 21.84 -12.57
C ILE A 237 -8.35 22.34 -13.60
N PRO A 238 -7.85 23.59 -13.57
CA PRO A 238 -6.78 24.05 -14.46
C PRO A 238 -5.53 23.17 -14.42
N PHE A 239 -5.09 22.78 -13.22
CA PHE A 239 -3.89 21.94 -13.05
C PHE A 239 -4.07 20.53 -13.63
N SER A 240 -5.28 19.97 -13.49
CA SER A 240 -5.63 18.63 -13.97
C SER A 240 -5.50 18.50 -15.49
N PHE A 241 -5.70 19.59 -16.25
CA PHE A 241 -5.49 19.58 -17.71
C PHE A 241 -4.04 19.36 -18.11
N TYR A 242 -3.08 19.80 -17.29
CA TYR A 242 -1.66 19.65 -17.57
C TYR A 242 -1.08 18.36 -16.99
N LEU A 243 -1.61 17.90 -15.85
CA LEU A 243 -1.12 16.69 -15.18
C LEU A 243 -1.97 15.45 -15.48
N TYR A 244 -3.24 15.44 -15.06
CA TYR A 244 -4.07 14.23 -15.13
C TYR A 244 -4.60 13.91 -16.53
N ILE A 245 -5.04 14.88 -17.31
CA ILE A 245 -5.65 14.60 -18.63
C ILE A 245 -4.67 13.85 -19.57
N PRO A 246 -3.39 14.24 -19.72
CA PRO A 246 -2.42 13.47 -20.49
C PRO A 246 -2.25 12.05 -19.95
N LEU A 247 -2.20 11.90 -18.63
CA LEU A 247 -2.08 10.59 -17.99
C LEU A 247 -3.31 9.72 -18.23
N LEU A 248 -4.52 10.27 -18.16
CA LEU A 248 -5.77 9.57 -18.45
C LEU A 248 -5.88 9.15 -19.92
N ILE A 249 -5.35 9.94 -20.85
CA ILE A 249 -5.27 9.54 -22.26
C ILE A 249 -4.39 8.29 -22.38
N ILE A 250 -3.23 8.25 -21.71
CA ILE A 250 -2.38 7.06 -21.66
C ILE A 250 -3.11 5.90 -20.99
N SER A 251 -3.83 6.14 -19.89
CA SER A 251 -4.67 5.15 -19.22
C SER A 251 -5.68 4.51 -20.17
N ILE A 252 -6.38 5.30 -20.98
CA ILE A 252 -7.35 4.82 -21.98
C ILE A 252 -6.65 3.97 -23.04
N VAL A 253 -5.52 4.43 -23.58
CA VAL A 253 -4.74 3.68 -24.58
C VAL A 253 -4.29 2.33 -24.02
N LEU A 254 -3.72 2.32 -22.80
CA LEU A 254 -3.28 1.09 -22.13
C LEU A 254 -4.46 0.17 -21.81
N PHE A 255 -5.59 0.72 -21.37
CA PHE A 255 -6.80 -0.04 -21.09
C PHE A 255 -7.33 -0.75 -22.34
N ILE A 256 -7.38 -0.04 -23.48
CA ILE A 256 -7.79 -0.62 -24.77
C ILE A 256 -6.78 -1.69 -25.21
N TRP A 257 -5.48 -1.39 -25.12
CA TRP A 257 -4.43 -2.31 -25.55
C TRP A 257 -4.39 -3.61 -24.74
N GLN A 258 -4.64 -3.54 -23.43
CA GLN A 258 -4.57 -4.68 -22.50
C GLN A 258 -5.97 -5.17 -22.06
N PHE A 259 -7.02 -4.84 -22.82
CA PHE A 259 -8.40 -5.07 -22.38
C PHE A 259 -8.70 -6.54 -22.06
N SER A 260 -8.20 -7.48 -22.86
CA SER A 260 -8.37 -8.93 -22.63
C SER A 260 -7.78 -9.37 -21.30
N GLU A 261 -6.55 -8.94 -21.03
CA GLU A 261 -5.77 -9.25 -19.84
C GLU A 261 -6.42 -8.62 -18.61
N ILE A 262 -6.84 -7.36 -18.70
CA ILE A 262 -7.55 -6.64 -17.65
C ILE A 262 -8.88 -7.34 -17.34
N LYS A 263 -9.69 -7.67 -18.34
CA LYS A 263 -10.97 -8.38 -18.17
C LYS A 263 -10.75 -9.72 -17.47
N SER A 264 -9.75 -10.49 -17.88
CA SER A 264 -9.39 -11.76 -17.25
C SER A 264 -8.92 -11.56 -15.80
N ALA A 265 -8.07 -10.56 -15.55
CA ALA A 265 -7.57 -10.23 -14.22
C ALA A 265 -8.70 -9.81 -13.26
N VAL A 266 -9.61 -8.94 -13.71
CA VAL A 266 -10.79 -8.51 -12.95
C VAL A 266 -11.69 -9.71 -12.66
N HIS A 267 -11.95 -10.57 -13.64
CA HIS A 267 -12.75 -11.77 -13.43
C HIS A 267 -12.14 -12.69 -12.36
N ILE A 268 -10.84 -12.97 -12.45
CA ILE A 268 -10.13 -13.79 -11.46
C ILE A 268 -10.14 -13.11 -10.09
N GLY A 269 -9.88 -11.80 -10.01
CA GLY A 269 -9.92 -11.05 -8.75
C GLY A 269 -11.29 -11.10 -8.08
N LEU A 270 -12.37 -10.90 -8.84
CA LEU A 270 -13.74 -11.01 -8.34
C LEU A 270 -14.08 -12.44 -7.89
N GLN A 271 -13.61 -13.46 -8.60
CA GLN A 271 -13.79 -14.85 -8.18
C GLN A 271 -13.07 -15.13 -6.86
N GLU A 272 -11.81 -14.70 -6.71
CA GLU A 272 -11.04 -14.85 -5.48
C GLU A 272 -11.69 -14.09 -4.31
N PHE A 273 -12.11 -12.85 -4.53
CA PHE A 273 -12.83 -12.07 -3.52
C PHE A 273 -14.15 -12.73 -3.12
N ARG A 274 -14.95 -13.22 -4.07
CA ARG A 274 -16.19 -13.95 -3.77
C ARG A 274 -15.95 -15.24 -2.98
N LYS A 275 -14.83 -15.93 -3.19
CA LYS A 275 -14.48 -17.14 -2.41
C LYS A 275 -14.32 -16.81 -0.92
N TYR A 276 -13.92 -15.59 -0.55
CA TYR A 276 -13.81 -15.18 0.86
C TYR A 276 -15.15 -15.28 1.61
N PHE A 277 -16.28 -15.06 0.95
CA PHE A 277 -17.61 -15.11 1.57
C PHE A 277 -18.29 -16.49 1.44
N LYS A 278 -17.59 -17.49 0.91
CA LYS A 278 -18.07 -18.86 0.77
C LYS A 278 -17.48 -19.75 1.83
N ASN A 279 -18.25 -20.77 2.22
CA ASN A 279 -17.77 -21.80 3.13
C ASN A 279 -16.64 -22.61 2.48
N ASN A 280 -15.56 -22.84 3.23
CA ASN A 280 -14.45 -23.65 2.82
C ASN A 280 -14.76 -25.14 2.96
N LYS A 281 -15.12 -25.76 1.83
CA LYS A 281 -15.44 -27.20 1.75
C LYS A 281 -14.29 -28.13 2.17
N LYS A 282 -13.02 -27.68 2.10
CA LYS A 282 -11.87 -28.54 2.44
C LYS A 282 -11.78 -28.85 3.93
N ILE A 283 -12.32 -27.96 4.77
CA ILE A 283 -12.31 -28.09 6.23
C ILE A 283 -13.74 -28.22 6.78
N GLU A 284 -14.70 -28.54 5.91
CA GLU A 284 -16.12 -28.66 6.26
C GLU A 284 -16.68 -27.42 6.99
N GLU A 285 -16.21 -26.22 6.62
CA GLU A 285 -16.56 -24.96 7.30
C GLU A 285 -18.09 -24.74 7.32
N SER A 286 -18.67 -24.64 8.51
CA SER A 286 -20.08 -24.28 8.67
C SER A 286 -20.30 -22.78 8.39
N THR A 287 -21.56 -22.37 8.28
CA THR A 287 -21.89 -20.94 8.13
C THR A 287 -21.45 -20.13 9.36
N SER A 288 -21.51 -20.72 10.56
CA SER A 288 -21.04 -20.09 11.80
C SER A 288 -19.53 -19.89 11.76
N ASP A 289 -18.77 -20.92 11.40
CA ASP A 289 -17.31 -20.87 11.32
C ASP A 289 -16.83 -19.81 10.33
N LYS A 290 -17.52 -19.67 9.18
CA LYS A 290 -17.24 -18.61 8.22
C LYS A 290 -17.37 -17.21 8.85
N TYR A 291 -18.45 -16.95 9.60
CA TYR A 291 -18.63 -15.64 10.24
C TYR A 291 -17.57 -15.41 11.33
N ILE A 292 -17.24 -16.45 12.11
CA ILE A 292 -16.17 -16.40 13.10
C ILE A 292 -14.83 -16.08 12.40
N ARG A 293 -14.50 -16.76 11.30
CA ARG A 293 -13.29 -16.46 10.51
C ARG A 293 -13.26 -15.01 10.04
N ILE A 294 -14.36 -14.50 9.47
CA ILE A 294 -14.43 -13.11 9.00
C ILE A 294 -14.22 -12.12 10.18
N LEU A 295 -14.84 -12.38 11.34
CA LEU A 295 -14.66 -11.55 12.53
C LEU A 295 -13.22 -11.61 13.05
N ILE A 296 -12.60 -12.79 13.07
CA ILE A 296 -11.20 -12.99 13.45
C ILE A 296 -10.27 -12.25 12.47
N ASP A 297 -10.52 -12.34 11.16
CA ASP A 297 -9.72 -11.65 10.15
C ASP A 297 -9.78 -10.13 10.34
N ILE A 298 -10.97 -9.57 10.61
CA ILE A 298 -11.15 -8.15 10.94
C ILE A 298 -10.40 -7.79 12.24
N PHE A 299 -10.57 -8.61 13.28
CA PHE A 299 -9.92 -8.40 14.57
C PHE A 299 -8.40 -8.42 14.45
N ILE A 300 -7.82 -9.37 13.70
CA ILE A 300 -6.38 -9.46 13.46
C ILE A 300 -5.90 -8.23 12.69
N GLY A 301 -6.59 -7.82 11.62
CA GLY A 301 -6.22 -6.60 10.89
C GLY A 301 -6.21 -5.36 11.77
N LEU A 302 -7.22 -5.22 12.63
CA LEU A 302 -7.32 -4.11 13.60
C LEU A 302 -6.23 -4.21 14.68
N LEU A 303 -5.93 -5.40 15.18
CA LEU A 303 -4.87 -5.62 16.17
C LEU A 303 -3.50 -5.26 15.59
N ILE A 304 -3.18 -5.70 14.37
CA ILE A 304 -1.93 -5.34 13.68
C ILE A 304 -1.85 -3.83 13.50
N PHE A 305 -2.96 -3.17 13.13
CA PHE A 305 -3.01 -1.72 13.02
C PHE A 305 -2.74 -1.03 14.37
N VAL A 306 -3.44 -1.41 15.44
CA VAL A 306 -3.26 -0.85 16.79
C VAL A 306 -1.82 -1.04 17.27
N LEU A 307 -1.26 -2.25 17.14
CA LEU A 307 0.13 -2.52 17.50
C LEU A 307 1.09 -1.66 16.66
N GLY A 308 0.88 -1.57 15.35
CA GLY A 308 1.70 -0.75 14.46
C GLY A 308 1.63 0.74 14.80
N PHE A 309 0.42 1.27 15.04
CA PHE A 309 0.16 2.68 15.29
C PHE A 309 0.69 3.15 16.66
N PHE A 310 0.54 2.32 17.70
CA PHE A 310 0.95 2.71 19.06
C PHE A 310 2.38 2.30 19.43
N LEU A 311 2.95 1.23 18.84
CA LEU A 311 4.31 0.78 19.16
C LEU A 311 5.37 1.36 18.23
N ILE A 312 4.99 1.79 17.03
CA ILE A 312 5.88 2.46 16.09
C ILE A 312 5.30 3.87 15.91
N PRO A 313 5.74 4.87 16.70
CA PRO A 313 5.29 6.24 16.49
C PRO A 313 5.58 6.63 15.03
N ILE A 314 4.51 6.89 14.28
CA ILE A 314 4.53 7.34 12.88
C ILE A 314 4.99 8.79 12.85
#